data_AF-A0A2X3UEI2-F1
#
_entry.id   AF-A0A2X3UEI2-F1
#
_cell.length_a   1.000
_cell.length_b   1.000
_cell.length_c   1.000
_cell.angle_alpha   90.00
_cell.angle_beta   90.00
_cell.angle_gamma   90.00
#
_symmetry.space_group_name_H-M   'P 1'
#
loop_
_entity.id
_entity.type
_entity.pdbx_description
1 polymer ?
#
loop_
_entity_poly.entity_id
_entity_poly.type
_entity_poly.pdbx_seq_one_letter_code
_entity_poly.pdbx_strand_id
1 'polypeptide(L)'
;MEINNDIKQLILEYAKRYFKFENDFYKLPGIKFTDANWQKFKNGGTAIEKMGAARVNAMLDCLFEDFELAMIGKAQQEYYSDNSLKVNMAFYAYYDQFKKQQLMKWLKDNHDDIIGGTGRMYTSSGSYIANAYLEIALESSRLGGGSYMIQMRFKDYSKGQEPIPSGRQNRLEWIESNLENIR
;
A
#
# COMPACT_ATOMS: atom_id res chain seq x y z
N MET A 1 9.79 -4.48 11.24
CA MET A 1 9.85 -5.00 9.86
C MET A 1 11.31 -5.28 9.54
N GLU A 2 11.59 -6.40 8.89
CA GLU A 2 12.92 -6.76 8.40
C GLU A 2 13.00 -6.53 6.88
N ILE A 3 14.04 -5.86 6.42
CA ILE A 3 14.27 -5.61 5.00
C ILE A 3 14.92 -6.85 4.38
N ASN A 4 14.22 -7.47 3.43
CA ASN A 4 14.69 -8.66 2.71
C ASN A 4 14.03 -8.74 1.32
N ASN A 5 14.26 -9.84 0.60
CA ASN A 5 13.72 -10.02 -0.74
C ASN A 5 12.17 -10.00 -0.81
N ASP A 6 11.45 -10.35 0.26
CA ASP A 6 9.98 -10.25 0.28
C ASP A 6 9.52 -8.80 0.30
N ILE A 7 10.23 -7.92 1.02
CA ILE A 7 10.00 -6.47 0.97
C ILE A 7 10.29 -5.90 -0.42
N LYS A 8 11.36 -6.38 -1.09
CA LYS A 8 11.60 -6.02 -2.50
C LYS A 8 10.40 -6.39 -3.37
N GLN A 9 9.87 -7.61 -3.26
CA GLN A 9 8.71 -8.03 -4.05
C GLN A 9 7.46 -7.20 -3.72
N LEU A 10 7.23 -6.89 -2.45
CA LEU A 10 6.15 -6.03 -2.01
C LEU A 10 6.22 -4.63 -2.64
N ILE A 11 7.40 -3.99 -2.63
CA ILE A 11 7.62 -2.68 -3.27
C ILE A 11 7.34 -2.75 -4.77
N LEU A 12 7.87 -3.77 -5.46
CA LEU A 12 7.68 -3.92 -6.91
C LEU A 12 6.21 -4.15 -7.28
N GLU A 13 5.49 -4.90 -6.45
CA GLU A 13 4.07 -5.15 -6.63
C GLU A 13 3.27 -3.86 -6.43
N TYR A 14 3.41 -3.20 -5.28
CA TYR A 14 2.64 -1.98 -4.97
C TYR A 14 2.99 -0.80 -5.88
N ALA A 15 4.24 -0.66 -6.33
CA ALA A 15 4.61 0.33 -7.34
C ALA A 15 3.83 0.13 -8.65
N LYS A 16 3.65 -1.12 -9.10
CA LYS A 16 2.84 -1.41 -10.30
C LYS A 16 1.35 -1.13 -10.10
N ARG A 17 0.82 -1.26 -8.87
CA ARG A 17 -0.59 -1.00 -8.57
C ARG A 17 -0.94 0.48 -8.64
N TYR A 18 -0.03 1.34 -8.20
CA TYR A 18 -0.29 2.78 -8.11
C TYR A 18 0.23 3.58 -9.29
N PHE A 19 1.32 3.14 -9.93
CA PHE A 19 1.94 3.88 -11.03
C PHE A 19 1.67 3.20 -12.37
N LYS A 20 1.07 3.95 -13.30
CA LYS A 20 0.84 3.47 -14.68
C LYS A 20 2.15 3.19 -15.42
N PHE A 21 3.18 4.02 -15.19
CA PHE A 21 4.50 3.86 -15.77
C PHE A 21 5.55 3.76 -14.66
N GLU A 22 6.41 2.74 -14.71
CA GLU A 22 7.38 2.47 -13.64
C GLU A 22 8.35 3.66 -13.40
N ASN A 23 8.68 4.42 -14.46
CA ASN A 23 9.58 5.57 -14.38
C ASN A 23 9.03 6.73 -13.55
N ASP A 24 7.71 6.82 -13.40
CA ASP A 24 7.10 7.81 -12.51
C ASP A 24 7.43 7.53 -11.05
N PHE A 25 7.67 6.27 -10.69
CA PHE A 25 8.08 5.84 -9.35
C PHE A 25 9.60 5.90 -9.16
N TYR A 26 10.37 5.15 -9.95
CA TYR A 26 11.79 4.96 -9.63
C TYR A 26 12.65 6.22 -9.84
N LYS A 27 12.13 7.24 -10.55
CA LYS A 27 12.79 8.54 -10.73
C LYS A 27 12.38 9.59 -9.69
N LEU A 28 11.50 9.26 -8.73
CA LEU A 28 11.10 10.20 -7.67
C LEU A 28 12.32 10.74 -6.90
N PRO A 29 12.27 12.00 -6.42
CA PRO A 29 13.23 12.51 -5.45
C PRO A 29 13.33 11.56 -4.24
N GLY A 30 14.56 11.30 -3.76
CA GLY A 30 14.81 10.31 -2.71
C GLY A 30 15.08 8.89 -3.22
N ILE A 31 14.38 8.45 -4.27
CA ILE A 31 14.60 7.13 -4.88
C ILE A 31 15.72 7.20 -5.95
N LYS A 32 15.51 8.00 -7.00
CA LYS A 32 16.49 8.37 -8.03
C LYS A 32 17.29 7.19 -8.65
N PHE A 33 16.61 6.18 -9.15
CA PHE A 33 17.24 5.15 -9.98
C PHE A 33 17.50 5.65 -11.41
N THR A 34 18.57 5.16 -12.02
CA THR A 34 18.72 5.12 -13.48
C THR A 34 18.00 3.90 -14.04
N ASP A 35 17.58 3.95 -15.31
CA ASP A 35 16.85 2.85 -15.95
C ASP A 35 17.62 1.51 -15.86
N ALA A 36 18.94 1.54 -16.09
CA ALA A 36 19.79 0.34 -16.00
C ALA A 36 19.85 -0.23 -14.56
N ASN A 37 19.99 0.63 -13.55
CA ASN A 37 20.03 0.19 -12.15
C ASN A 37 18.67 -0.31 -11.68
N TRP A 38 17.57 0.27 -12.17
CA TRP A 38 16.22 -0.21 -11.91
C TRP A 38 16.02 -1.63 -12.46
N GLN A 39 16.41 -1.89 -13.71
CA GLN A 39 16.34 -3.25 -14.27
C GLN A 39 17.19 -4.24 -13.46
N LYS A 40 18.40 -3.85 -13.05
CA LYS A 40 19.26 -4.68 -12.20
C LYS A 40 18.62 -4.99 -10.84
N PHE A 41 17.94 -4.01 -10.24
CA PHE A 41 17.22 -4.18 -8.98
C PHE A 41 16.03 -5.15 -9.13
N LYS A 42 15.17 -4.94 -10.13
CA LYS A 42 14.03 -5.83 -10.42
C LYS A 42 14.48 -7.27 -10.61
N ASN A 43 15.52 -7.48 -11.41
CA ASN A 43 16.01 -8.81 -11.78
C ASN A 43 16.87 -9.48 -10.68
N GLY A 44 16.98 -8.88 -9.47
CA GLY A 44 17.72 -9.48 -8.36
C GLY A 44 19.24 -9.35 -8.43
N GLY A 45 19.77 -8.60 -9.39
CA GLY A 45 21.20 -8.28 -9.47
C GLY A 45 21.66 -7.29 -8.38
N THR A 46 20.74 -6.70 -7.62
CA THR A 46 21.02 -5.87 -6.44
C THR A 46 20.16 -6.35 -5.27
N ALA A 47 20.83 -6.76 -4.20
CA ALA A 47 20.20 -7.14 -2.93
C ALA A 47 19.71 -5.87 -2.19
N ILE A 48 18.45 -5.84 -1.77
CA ILE A 48 17.84 -4.66 -1.12
C ILE A 48 18.47 -4.37 0.23
N GLU A 49 18.95 -5.41 0.92
CA GLU A 49 19.62 -5.36 2.22
C GLU A 49 20.95 -4.59 2.17
N LYS A 50 21.56 -4.49 0.98
CA LYS A 50 22.82 -3.77 0.75
C LYS A 50 22.62 -2.37 0.18
N MET A 51 21.37 -1.95 -0.05
CA MET A 51 21.06 -0.61 -0.53
C MET A 51 21.11 0.41 0.60
N GLY A 52 21.39 1.67 0.28
CA GLY A 52 21.38 2.75 1.26
C GLY A 52 19.99 2.90 1.91
N ALA A 53 19.95 2.91 3.24
CA ALA A 53 18.72 2.93 4.03
C ALA A 53 17.76 4.06 3.64
N ALA A 54 18.29 5.27 3.39
CA ALA A 54 17.50 6.42 2.96
C ALA A 54 16.70 6.16 1.68
N ARG A 55 17.28 5.44 0.71
CA ARG A 55 16.59 5.10 -0.55
C ARG A 55 15.53 4.03 -0.32
N VAL A 56 15.82 3.02 0.51
CA VAL A 56 14.87 1.94 0.81
C VAL A 56 13.65 2.50 1.55
N ASN A 57 13.87 3.33 2.57
CA ASN A 57 12.78 3.97 3.30
C ASN A 57 11.99 4.91 2.39
N ALA A 58 12.63 5.71 1.53
CA ALA A 58 11.89 6.55 0.58
C ALA A 58 10.98 5.76 -0.38
N MET A 59 11.36 4.52 -0.77
CA MET A 59 10.47 3.65 -1.56
C MET A 59 9.26 3.17 -0.73
N LEU A 60 9.48 2.83 0.54
CA LEU A 60 8.45 2.35 1.45
C LEU A 60 7.48 3.48 1.82
N ASP A 61 8.00 4.63 2.26
CA ASP A 61 7.23 5.80 2.67
C ASP A 61 6.40 6.39 1.53
N CYS A 62 6.84 6.21 0.27
CA CYS A 62 6.06 6.60 -0.89
C CYS A 62 4.81 5.72 -1.08
N LEU A 63 4.93 4.42 -0.81
CA LEU A 63 3.92 3.42 -1.16
C LEU A 63 2.93 3.15 -0.02
N PHE A 64 3.39 3.24 1.23
CA PHE A 64 2.66 2.81 2.41
C PHE A 64 2.54 3.93 3.44
N GLU A 65 1.42 3.96 4.16
CA GLU A 65 1.29 4.79 5.37
C GLU A 65 2.13 4.21 6.53
N ASP A 66 2.44 5.03 7.54
CA ASP A 66 3.17 4.59 8.74
C ASP A 66 2.47 3.41 9.45
N PHE A 67 1.14 3.46 9.51
CA PHE A 67 0.33 2.36 10.05
C PHE A 67 0.46 1.09 9.21
N GLU A 68 0.54 1.21 7.89
CA GLU A 68 0.78 0.09 6.98
C GLU A 68 2.19 -0.49 7.16
N LEU A 69 3.21 0.35 7.37
CA LEU A 69 4.57 -0.12 7.70
C LEU A 69 4.58 -0.94 9.02
N ALA A 70 3.82 -0.52 10.02
CA ALA A 70 3.65 -1.29 11.25
C ALA A 70 2.94 -2.63 10.99
N MET A 71 1.89 -2.64 10.17
CA MET A 71 1.19 -3.86 9.77
C MET A 71 2.08 -4.81 8.97
N ILE A 72 2.93 -4.32 8.07
CA ILE A 72 3.90 -5.16 7.34
C ILE A 72 4.81 -5.89 8.35
N GLY A 73 5.29 -5.20 9.38
CA GLY A 73 6.09 -5.82 10.44
C GLY A 73 5.34 -6.92 11.20
N LYS A 74 4.04 -6.73 11.48
CA LYS A 74 3.19 -7.74 12.12
C LYS A 74 2.91 -8.93 11.19
N ALA A 75 2.57 -8.67 9.94
CA ALA A 75 2.36 -9.68 8.93
C ALA A 75 3.62 -10.53 8.70
N GLN A 76 4.83 -9.94 8.69
CA GLN A 76 6.08 -10.70 8.61
C GLN A 76 6.22 -11.68 9.77
N GLN A 77 5.93 -11.24 11.00
CA GLN A 77 6.03 -12.10 12.19
C GLN A 77 5.14 -13.34 12.06
N GLU A 78 3.89 -13.17 11.63
CA GLU A 78 2.95 -14.27 11.42
C GLU A 78 3.36 -15.15 10.24
N TYR A 79 3.70 -14.53 9.10
CA TYR A 79 4.11 -15.21 7.88
C TYR A 79 5.34 -16.11 8.06
N TYR A 80 6.38 -15.62 8.75
CA TYR A 80 7.59 -16.43 8.95
C TYR A 80 7.45 -17.51 10.01
N SER A 81 6.48 -17.37 10.93
CA SER A 81 6.19 -18.35 11.97
C SER A 81 5.40 -19.56 11.44
N ASP A 82 4.69 -19.41 10.32
CA ASP A 82 3.90 -20.49 9.71
C ASP A 82 4.52 -20.95 8.37
N ASN A 83 5.04 -22.18 8.35
CA ASN A 83 5.62 -22.77 7.14
C ASN A 83 4.59 -22.99 6.03
N SER A 84 3.32 -23.21 6.36
CA SER A 84 2.27 -23.41 5.37
C SER A 84 2.05 -22.14 4.54
N LEU A 85 2.07 -20.96 5.18
CA LEU A 85 1.94 -19.67 4.48
C LEU A 85 3.08 -19.44 3.48
N LYS A 86 4.33 -19.71 3.91
CA LYS A 86 5.52 -19.54 3.07
C LYS A 86 5.54 -20.43 1.83
N VAL A 87 5.02 -21.65 1.96
CA VAL A 87 4.95 -22.60 0.85
C VAL A 87 3.82 -22.25 -0.11
N ASN A 88 2.69 -21.76 0.40
CA ASN A 88 1.47 -21.62 -0.38
C ASN A 88 1.31 -20.26 -1.08
N MET A 89 1.92 -19.19 -0.56
CA MET A 89 1.77 -17.86 -1.16
C MET A 89 2.97 -16.96 -0.92
N ALA A 90 3.17 -16.00 -1.84
CA ALA A 90 4.15 -14.93 -1.65
C ALA A 90 3.70 -13.94 -0.56
N PHE A 91 4.67 -13.31 0.11
CA PHE A 91 4.40 -12.41 1.22
C PHE A 91 3.45 -11.25 0.88
N TYR A 92 3.56 -10.64 -0.29
CA TYR A 92 2.67 -9.53 -0.68
C TYR A 92 1.19 -9.97 -0.76
N ALA A 93 0.91 -11.20 -1.18
CA ALA A 93 -0.44 -11.74 -1.25
C ALA A 93 -0.99 -12.01 0.16
N TYR A 94 -0.15 -12.50 1.07
CA TYR A 94 -0.51 -12.64 2.48
C TYR A 94 -0.74 -11.28 3.15
N TYR A 95 0.10 -10.28 2.89
CA TYR A 95 -0.08 -8.93 3.42
C TYR A 95 -1.41 -8.31 2.98
N ASP A 96 -1.83 -8.50 1.72
CA ASP A 96 -3.16 -8.06 1.26
C ASP A 96 -4.29 -8.74 2.06
N GLN A 97 -4.18 -10.04 2.36
CA GLN A 97 -5.15 -10.75 3.19
C GLN A 97 -5.17 -10.22 4.63
N PHE A 98 -3.98 -10.02 5.22
CA PHE A 98 -3.82 -9.49 6.57
C PHE A 98 -4.45 -8.08 6.71
N LYS A 99 -4.13 -7.18 5.77
CA LYS A 99 -4.68 -5.83 5.70
C LYS A 99 -6.21 -5.84 5.53
N LYS A 100 -6.73 -6.74 4.68
CA LYS A 100 -8.17 -6.90 4.49
C LYS A 100 -8.88 -7.43 5.73
N GLN A 101 -8.29 -8.38 6.46
CA GLN A 101 -8.83 -8.84 7.75
C GLN A 101 -8.86 -7.70 8.78
N GLN A 102 -7.85 -6.83 8.78
CA GLN A 102 -7.85 -5.63 9.62
C GLN A 102 -8.98 -4.66 9.26
N LEU A 103 -9.27 -4.46 7.97
CA LEU A 103 -10.43 -3.67 7.53
C LEU A 103 -11.76 -4.30 7.97
N MET A 104 -11.92 -5.62 7.82
CA MET A 104 -13.12 -6.34 8.28
C MET A 104 -13.33 -6.17 9.78
N LYS A 105 -12.25 -6.16 10.55
CA LYS A 105 -12.31 -5.89 11.99
C LYS A 105 -12.77 -4.46 12.28
N TRP A 106 -12.25 -3.46 11.56
CA TRP A 106 -12.72 -2.08 11.70
C TRP A 106 -14.20 -1.94 11.35
N LEU A 107 -14.66 -2.55 10.25
CA LEU A 107 -16.07 -2.52 9.85
C LEU A 107 -16.98 -3.11 10.93
N LYS A 108 -16.51 -4.13 11.64
CA LYS A 108 -17.26 -4.77 12.73
C LYS A 108 -17.24 -3.96 14.02
N ASP A 109 -16.06 -3.50 14.44
CA ASP A 109 -15.84 -2.99 15.81
C ASP A 109 -15.86 -1.45 15.88
N ASN A 110 -15.70 -0.76 14.74
CA ASN A 110 -15.50 0.69 14.65
C ASN A 110 -16.28 1.33 13.48
N HIS A 111 -17.41 0.73 13.07
CA HIS A 111 -18.17 1.12 11.87
C HIS A 111 -18.42 2.63 11.76
N ASP A 112 -18.96 3.23 12.83
CA ASP A 112 -19.31 4.65 12.88
C ASP A 112 -18.10 5.59 12.78
N ASP A 113 -16.88 5.11 13.06
CA ASP A 113 -15.65 5.90 13.06
C ASP A 113 -14.89 5.83 11.71
N ILE A 114 -15.34 4.96 10.80
CA ILE A 114 -14.70 4.81 9.49
C ILE A 114 -15.04 5.99 8.58
N ILE A 115 -14.00 6.56 8.02
CA ILE A 115 -14.07 7.53 6.93
C ILE A 115 -13.19 7.05 5.77
N GLY A 116 -13.49 7.54 4.56
CA GLY A 116 -12.63 7.27 3.41
C GLY A 116 -12.57 8.45 2.45
N GLY A 117 -11.62 8.39 1.52
CA GLY A 117 -11.38 9.42 0.53
C GLY A 117 -10.61 8.88 -0.68
N THR A 118 -10.49 9.68 -1.73
CA THR A 118 -9.65 9.31 -2.87
C THR A 118 -8.25 9.88 -2.70
N GLY A 119 -7.26 9.00 -2.75
CA GLY A 119 -5.85 9.35 -2.64
C GLY A 119 -5.25 9.82 -3.96
N ARG A 120 -4.16 10.58 -3.86
CA ARG A 120 -3.39 11.08 -5.00
C ARG A 120 -1.95 10.61 -4.86
N MET A 121 -1.31 10.26 -5.96
CA MET A 121 0.10 9.88 -5.97
C MET A 121 0.90 10.84 -6.84
N TYR A 122 1.95 11.45 -6.30
CA TYR A 122 2.82 12.34 -7.08
C TYR A 122 3.78 11.53 -7.96
N THR A 123 4.05 12.04 -9.15
CA THR A 123 4.98 11.43 -10.11
C THR A 123 6.31 12.17 -10.14
N SER A 124 7.35 11.53 -10.66
CA SER A 124 8.68 12.13 -10.82
C SER A 124 8.69 13.39 -11.72
N SER A 125 7.67 13.59 -12.56
CA SER A 125 7.49 14.78 -13.40
C SER A 125 6.88 15.98 -12.67
N GLY A 126 6.49 15.85 -11.40
CA GLY A 126 5.82 16.91 -10.62
C GLY A 126 4.30 16.96 -10.80
N SER A 127 3.72 16.07 -11.61
CA SER A 127 2.28 15.87 -11.71
C SER A 127 1.76 14.95 -10.60
N TYR A 128 0.44 14.72 -10.57
CA TYR A 128 -0.17 13.70 -9.71
C TYR A 128 -1.16 12.82 -10.47
N ILE A 129 -1.25 11.56 -10.06
CA ILE A 129 -2.29 10.61 -10.47
C ILE A 129 -3.49 10.84 -9.57
N ALA A 130 -4.57 11.39 -10.13
CA ALA A 130 -5.84 11.56 -9.43
C ALA A 130 -6.50 10.19 -9.18
N ASN A 131 -7.17 10.03 -8.04
CA ASN A 131 -7.87 8.79 -7.65
C ASN A 131 -6.96 7.55 -7.77
N ALA A 132 -5.72 7.68 -7.33
CA ALA A 132 -4.72 6.60 -7.43
C ALA A 132 -5.13 5.39 -6.59
N TYR A 133 -5.76 5.63 -5.44
CA TYR A 133 -6.20 4.62 -4.48
C TYR A 133 -7.37 5.16 -3.62
N LEU A 134 -8.05 4.26 -2.92
CA LEU A 134 -8.98 4.54 -1.83
C LEU A 134 -8.20 4.64 -0.53
N GLU A 135 -8.36 5.74 0.19
CA GLU A 135 -7.90 5.92 1.56
C GLU A 135 -9.03 5.54 2.52
N ILE A 136 -8.72 4.77 3.55
CA ILE A 136 -9.64 4.43 4.64
C ILE A 136 -8.93 4.73 5.96
N ALA A 137 -9.57 5.50 6.83
CA ALA A 137 -9.03 5.88 8.13
C ALA A 137 -10.07 5.81 9.23
N LEU A 138 -9.59 5.76 10.48
CA LEU A 138 -10.43 5.95 11.67
C LEU A 138 -10.41 7.44 12.06
N GLU A 139 -11.56 8.09 12.06
CA GLU A 139 -11.69 9.54 12.27
C GLU A 139 -11.18 9.97 13.66
N SER A 140 -11.44 9.16 14.68
CA SER A 140 -10.96 9.38 16.06
C SER A 140 -9.43 9.45 16.18
N SER A 141 -8.68 8.95 15.18
CA SER A 141 -7.22 8.92 15.16
C SER A 141 -6.56 10.14 14.47
N ARG A 142 -7.33 11.19 14.19
CA ARG A 142 -6.88 12.39 13.47
C ARG A 142 -5.74 13.12 14.19
N LEU A 143 -4.67 13.42 13.44
CA LEU A 143 -3.48 14.13 13.95
C LEU A 143 -3.50 15.65 13.64
N GLY A 144 -4.46 16.11 12.85
CA GLY A 144 -4.49 17.46 12.28
C GLY A 144 -3.94 17.51 10.86
N GLY A 145 -4.12 18.62 10.15
CA GLY A 145 -3.59 18.80 8.78
C GLY A 145 -4.16 17.86 7.70
N GLY A 146 -5.19 17.07 8.02
CA GLY A 146 -5.78 16.10 7.10
C GLY A 146 -5.17 14.68 7.18
N SER A 147 -4.25 14.44 8.12
CA SER A 147 -3.63 13.13 8.36
C SER A 147 -4.27 12.41 9.56
N TYR A 148 -4.24 11.07 9.49
CA TYR A 148 -4.74 10.17 10.52
C TYR A 148 -3.63 9.19 10.92
N MET A 149 -3.53 8.90 12.21
CA MET A 149 -2.56 7.92 12.72
C MET A 149 -2.91 6.50 12.23
N ILE A 150 -4.20 6.21 12.08
CA ILE A 150 -4.71 4.90 11.68
C ILE A 150 -5.34 5.04 10.30
N GLN A 151 -4.56 4.68 9.27
CA GLN A 151 -4.93 4.84 7.87
C GLN A 151 -4.39 3.68 7.01
N MET A 152 -5.18 3.24 6.03
CA MET A 152 -4.84 2.20 5.06
C MET A 152 -5.16 2.66 3.63
N ARG A 153 -4.43 2.12 2.66
CA ARG A 153 -4.66 2.38 1.23
C ARG A 153 -5.08 1.11 0.51
N PHE A 154 -6.12 1.21 -0.32
CA PHE A 154 -6.63 0.10 -1.13
C PHE A 154 -6.75 0.51 -2.59
N LYS A 155 -6.43 -0.39 -3.51
CA LYS A 155 -6.70 -0.23 -4.93
C LYS A 155 -7.97 -1.00 -5.28
N ASP A 156 -8.90 -0.33 -5.97
CA ASP A 156 -10.07 -0.98 -6.53
C ASP A 156 -9.72 -1.66 -7.87
N TYR A 157 -10.13 -2.92 -8.00
CA TYR A 157 -10.01 -3.74 -9.20
C TYR A 157 -11.39 -4.13 -9.78
N SER A 158 -12.46 -3.47 -9.34
CA SER A 158 -13.79 -3.62 -9.94
C SER A 158 -13.73 -3.38 -11.46
N LYS A 159 -14.52 -4.14 -12.22
CA LYS A 159 -14.60 -4.00 -13.68
C LYS A 159 -15.44 -2.80 -14.11
N GLY A 160 -16.21 -2.23 -13.18
CA GLY A 160 -17.04 -1.07 -13.43
C GLY A 160 -16.21 0.19 -13.65
N GLN A 161 -16.73 1.13 -14.44
CA GLN A 161 -16.12 2.45 -14.60
C GLN A 161 -16.66 3.47 -13.58
N GLU A 162 -17.44 3.00 -12.60
CA GLU A 162 -18.06 3.88 -11.62
C GLU A 162 -17.03 4.36 -10.60
N PRO A 163 -16.90 5.69 -10.39
CA PRO A 163 -15.99 6.21 -9.40
C PRO A 163 -16.49 5.90 -7.99
N ILE A 164 -15.56 5.85 -7.03
CA ILE A 164 -15.89 5.75 -5.61
C ILE A 164 -16.82 6.94 -5.23
N PRO A 165 -18.00 6.68 -4.63
CA PRO A 165 -18.98 7.72 -4.37
C PRO A 165 -18.48 8.74 -3.34
N SER A 166 -19.10 9.92 -3.39
CA SER A 166 -18.94 10.97 -2.38
C SER A 166 -19.93 10.82 -1.23
N GLY A 167 -19.58 11.38 -0.06
CA GLY A 167 -20.36 11.25 1.18
C GLY A 167 -19.89 10.08 2.05
N ARG A 168 -19.91 10.26 3.38
CA ARG A 168 -19.43 9.26 4.35
C ARG A 168 -20.21 7.96 4.22
N GLN A 169 -21.53 8.04 4.33
CA GLN A 169 -22.42 6.88 4.30
C GLN A 169 -22.32 6.10 2.97
N ASN A 170 -22.50 6.78 1.84
CA ASN A 170 -22.42 6.14 0.52
C ASN A 170 -21.06 5.44 0.28
N ARG A 171 -19.97 6.03 0.77
CA ARG A 171 -18.64 5.43 0.64
C ARG A 171 -18.45 4.22 1.54
N LEU A 172 -18.99 4.25 2.76
CA LEU A 172 -18.93 3.12 3.67
C LEU A 172 -19.73 1.93 3.11
N GLU A 173 -20.95 2.17 2.62
CA GLU A 173 -21.77 1.16 1.93
C GLU A 173 -21.06 0.60 0.68
N TRP A 174 -20.38 1.48 -0.07
CA TRP A 174 -19.57 1.06 -1.22
C TRP A 174 -18.40 0.16 -0.82
N ILE A 175 -17.68 0.50 0.26
CA ILE A 175 -16.56 -0.30 0.79
C ILE A 175 -17.05 -1.71 1.12
N GLU A 176 -18.14 -1.82 1.87
CA GLU A 176 -18.74 -3.10 2.27
C GLU A 176 -19.16 -3.94 1.06
N SER A 177 -19.76 -3.30 0.06
CA SER A 177 -20.23 -3.97 -1.16
C SER A 177 -19.09 -4.41 -2.09
N ASN A 178 -17.89 -3.82 -1.96
CA ASN A 178 -16.75 -4.06 -2.85
C ASN A 178 -15.55 -4.70 -2.16
N LEU A 179 -15.74 -5.28 -0.97
CA LEU A 179 -14.64 -5.90 -0.21
C LEU A 179 -13.83 -6.90 -1.04
N GLU A 180 -14.45 -7.71 -1.89
CA GLU A 180 -13.78 -8.67 -2.78
C GLU A 180 -12.96 -8.03 -3.90
N ASN A 181 -13.30 -6.80 -4.30
CA ASN A 181 -12.72 -6.08 -5.41
C ASN A 181 -11.54 -5.19 -5.00
N ILE A 182 -11.41 -4.85 -3.71
CA ILE A 182 -10.33 -4.01 -3.20
C ILE A 182 -9.13 -4.84 -2.69
N ARG A 183 -7.92 -4.40 -3.00
CA ARG A 183 -6.64 -4.99 -2.56
C ARG A 183 -5.62 -3.92 -2.20
#